data_AF-V5GUF3-F1
#
_entry.id   AF-V5GUF3-F1
#
_cell.length_a   1.000
_cell.length_b   1.000
_cell.length_c   1.000
_cell.angle_alpha   90.00
_cell.angle_beta   90.00
_cell.angle_gamma   90.00
#
_symmetry.space_group_name_H-M   'P 1'
#
loop_
_entity.id
_entity.type
_entity.pdbx_description
1 polymer ?
#
loop_
_entity_poly.entity_id
_entity_poly.type
_entity_poly.pdbx_seq_one_letter_code
_entity_poly.pdbx_strand_id
1 'polypeptide(L)'
;EDLEPRFVVSDLKEHGVLTAAEAEDILEQGSVENQSRRLLDILCRKGERGYQVFVESLDKDCRYPWLATELRRAREGIREEYVYTRNVLQNGGVPYKPIHMVCRPDLVRDIRDALRAASRSERDR
;
A
#
# COMPACT_ATOMS: atom_id res chain seq x y z
N GLU A 1 -10.40 -16.12 -13.74
CA GLU A 1 -9.49 -17.21 -14.19
C GLU A 1 -8.39 -16.65 -15.10
N ASP A 2 -7.97 -15.39 -14.92
CA ASP A 2 -7.39 -14.65 -16.04
C ASP A 2 -5.92 -14.27 -15.87
N LEU A 3 -5.32 -14.46 -14.70
CA LEU A 3 -3.91 -14.14 -14.48
C LEU A 3 -3.03 -15.33 -14.88
N GLU A 4 -2.15 -15.15 -15.86
CA GLU A 4 -1.09 -16.11 -16.18
C GLU A 4 0.21 -15.73 -15.45
N PRO A 5 0.59 -16.44 -14.38
CA PRO A 5 1.71 -16.05 -13.51
C PRO A 5 3.06 -16.05 -14.23
N ARG A 6 3.21 -16.85 -15.30
CA ARG A 6 4.46 -16.98 -16.06
C ARG A 6 5.00 -15.65 -16.58
N PHE A 7 4.11 -14.80 -17.08
CA PHE A 7 4.49 -13.51 -17.65
C PHE A 7 4.89 -12.53 -16.56
N VAL A 8 4.10 -12.46 -15.50
CA VAL A 8 4.33 -11.58 -14.36
C VAL A 8 5.59 -11.96 -13.59
N VAL A 9 5.84 -13.26 -13.39
CA VAL A 9 7.04 -13.77 -12.70
C VAL A 9 8.32 -13.38 -13.43
N SER A 10 8.30 -13.41 -14.77
CA SER A 10 9.46 -13.02 -15.58
C SER A 10 9.81 -11.54 -15.39
N ASP A 11 8.80 -10.66 -15.43
CA ASP A 11 8.96 -9.23 -15.21
C ASP A 11 9.42 -8.91 -13.77
N LEU A 12 8.84 -9.57 -12.78
CA LEU A 12 9.21 -9.40 -11.37
C LEU A 12 10.64 -9.88 -11.07
N LYS A 13 11.11 -10.91 -11.78
CA LYS A 13 12.49 -11.39 -11.70
C LYS A 13 13.45 -10.39 -12.35
N GLU A 14 13.11 -9.85 -13.52
CA GLU A 14 13.91 -8.83 -14.22
C GLU A 14 14.11 -7.56 -13.36
N HIS A 15 13.07 -7.14 -12.63
CA HIS A 15 13.13 -5.98 -11.74
C HIS A 15 13.71 -6.29 -10.35
N GLY A 16 14.18 -7.52 -10.12
CA GLY A 16 14.83 -7.94 -8.88
C GLY A 16 13.89 -8.05 -7.67
N VAL A 17 12.57 -8.13 -7.88
CA VAL A 17 11.59 -8.34 -6.80
C VAL A 17 11.57 -9.81 -6.38
N LEU A 18 11.66 -10.70 -7.36
CA LEU A 18 11.79 -12.14 -7.14
C LEU A 18 13.22 -12.60 -7.36
N THR A 19 13.68 -13.48 -6.49
CA THR A 19 14.92 -14.26 -6.72
C THR A 19 14.67 -15.38 -7.72
N ALA A 20 15.73 -15.94 -8.30
CA ALA A 20 15.60 -17.07 -9.23
C ALA A 20 14.92 -18.29 -8.59
N ALA A 21 15.26 -18.59 -7.33
CA ALA A 21 14.66 -19.69 -6.58
C ALA A 21 13.17 -19.46 -6.30
N GLU A 22 12.76 -18.24 -5.97
CA GLU A 22 11.34 -17.90 -5.77
C GLU A 22 10.56 -17.98 -7.08
N ALA A 23 11.15 -17.56 -8.19
CA ALA A 23 10.52 -17.67 -9.51
C ALA A 23 10.31 -19.13 -9.92
N GLU A 24 11.30 -20.01 -9.68
CA GLU A 24 11.18 -21.44 -9.94
C GLU A 24 10.13 -22.09 -9.03
N ASP A 25 10.14 -21.81 -7.73
CA ASP A 25 9.15 -22.31 -6.77
C ASP A 25 7.71 -21.93 -7.14
N ILE A 26 7.51 -20.75 -7.73
CA ILE A 26 6.21 -20.35 -8.27
C ILE A 26 5.86 -21.17 -9.51
N LEU A 27 6.79 -21.33 -10.47
CA LEU A 27 6.54 -21.99 -11.75
C LEU A 27 6.39 -23.51 -11.65
N GLU A 28 7.01 -24.13 -10.64
CA GLU A 28 6.91 -25.57 -10.34
C GLU A 28 5.54 -25.98 -9.78
N GLN A 29 4.69 -25.02 -9.40
CA GLN A 29 3.35 -25.35 -8.94
C GLN A 29 2.51 -25.95 -10.09
N GLY A 30 1.85 -27.06 -9.81
CA GLY A 30 1.18 -27.89 -10.83
C GLY A 30 -0.10 -27.30 -11.44
N SER A 31 -0.64 -26.20 -10.91
CA SER A 31 -1.82 -25.51 -11.47
C SER A 31 -1.63 -24.00 -11.48
N VAL A 32 -2.23 -23.32 -12.46
CA VAL A 32 -2.18 -21.85 -12.59
C VAL A 32 -2.73 -21.15 -11.34
N GLU A 33 -3.74 -21.73 -10.70
CA GLU A 33 -4.28 -21.21 -9.44
C GLU A 33 -3.25 -21.30 -8.31
N ASN A 34 -2.55 -22.43 -8.18
CA ASN A 34 -1.50 -22.60 -7.16
C ASN A 34 -0.29 -21.71 -7.44
N GLN A 35 0.09 -21.54 -8.71
CA GLN A 35 1.11 -20.57 -9.12
C GLN A 35 0.72 -19.15 -8.70
N SER A 36 -0.53 -18.75 -8.95
CA SER A 36 -1.05 -17.43 -8.58
C SER A 36 -1.08 -17.24 -7.06
N ARG A 37 -1.56 -18.25 -6.32
CA ARG A 37 -1.58 -18.23 -4.86
C ARG A 37 -0.15 -18.07 -4.30
N ARG A 38 0.80 -18.85 -4.82
CA ARG A 38 2.20 -18.81 -4.38
C ARG A 38 2.86 -17.47 -4.70
N LEU A 39 2.59 -16.92 -5.88
CA LEU A 39 3.04 -15.58 -6.28
C LEU A 39 2.56 -14.51 -5.29
N LEU A 40 1.26 -14.51 -4.96
CA LEU A 40 0.68 -13.53 -4.04
C LEU A 40 1.24 -13.67 -2.61
N ASP A 41 1.45 -14.90 -2.13
CA ASP A 41 2.06 -15.15 -0.82
C ASP A 41 3.47 -14.56 -0.70
N ILE A 42 4.26 -14.66 -1.77
CA ILE A 42 5.63 -14.10 -1.82
C ILE A 42 5.56 -12.58 -1.92
N LEU A 43 4.72 -12.03 -2.79
CA LEU A 43 4.56 -10.59 -2.98
C LEU A 43 4.18 -9.86 -1.70
N CYS A 44 3.31 -10.44 -0.87
CA CYS A 44 2.94 -9.89 0.44
C CYS A 44 4.14 -9.64 1.37
N ARG A 45 5.25 -10.37 1.18
CA ARG A 45 6.48 -10.22 1.99
C ARG A 45 7.48 -9.21 1.41
N LYS A 46 7.30 -8.80 0.14
CA LYS A 46 8.22 -7.88 -0.57
C LYS A 46 7.93 -6.40 -0.29
N GLY A 47 6.84 -6.11 0.44
CA GLY A 47 6.46 -4.76 0.83
C GLY A 47 6.06 -3.89 -0.36
N GLU A 48 6.14 -2.58 -0.18
CA GLU A 48 5.60 -1.59 -1.12
C GLU A 48 6.25 -1.64 -2.50
N ARG A 49 7.58 -1.82 -2.55
CA ARG A 49 8.31 -1.95 -3.81
C ARG A 49 7.83 -3.16 -4.62
N GLY A 50 7.59 -4.29 -3.95
CA GLY A 50 7.07 -5.50 -4.61
C GLY A 50 5.68 -5.28 -5.18
N TYR A 51 4.81 -4.61 -4.43
CA TYR A 51 3.47 -4.25 -4.88
C TYR A 51 3.50 -3.32 -6.11
N GLN A 52 4.32 -2.27 -6.08
CA GLN A 52 4.39 -1.29 -7.18
C GLN A 52 4.83 -1.95 -8.48
N VAL A 53 5.93 -2.70 -8.45
CA VAL A 53 6.44 -3.40 -9.64
C VAL A 53 5.44 -4.45 -10.12
N PHE A 54 4.72 -5.13 -9.22
CA PHE A 54 3.66 -6.05 -9.60
C PHE A 54 2.53 -5.33 -10.36
N VAL A 55 2.04 -4.21 -9.85
CA VAL A 55 1.01 -3.42 -10.55
C VAL A 55 1.50 -2.89 -11.89
N GLU A 56 2.76 -2.47 -11.99
CA GLU A 56 3.38 -2.06 -13.26
C GLU A 56 3.48 -3.25 -14.25
N SER A 57 3.84 -4.45 -13.78
CA SER A 57 3.90 -5.65 -14.62
C SER A 57 2.52 -6.09 -15.15
N LEU A 58 1.44 -5.82 -14.41
CA LEU A 58 0.08 -6.08 -14.87
C LEU A 58 -0.38 -5.12 -15.97
N ASP A 59 0.13 -3.89 -15.95
CA ASP A 59 -0.15 -2.86 -16.95
C ASP A 59 0.79 -2.97 -18.17
N LYS A 60 1.93 -3.66 -18.01
CA LYS A 60 2.88 -3.94 -19.08
C LYS A 60 2.19 -4.73 -20.20
N ASP A 61 2.38 -4.25 -21.42
CA ASP A 61 1.75 -4.75 -22.65
C ASP A 61 0.20 -4.79 -22.61
N CYS A 62 -0.45 -4.02 -21.73
CA CYS A 62 -1.91 -3.97 -21.58
C CYS A 62 -2.55 -5.36 -21.34
N ARG A 63 -1.83 -6.27 -20.66
CA ARG A 63 -2.33 -7.65 -20.45
C ARG A 63 -3.45 -7.68 -19.43
N TYR A 64 -3.30 -6.97 -18.32
CA TYR A 64 -4.27 -6.93 -17.23
C TYR A 64 -4.55 -5.50 -16.73
N PRO A 65 -4.94 -4.56 -17.61
CA PRO A 65 -5.10 -3.15 -17.25
C PRO A 65 -6.27 -2.93 -16.29
N TRP A 66 -7.31 -3.76 -16.37
CA TRP A 66 -8.45 -3.73 -15.45
C TRP A 66 -8.02 -4.11 -14.03
N LEU A 67 -7.16 -5.12 -13.89
CA LEU A 67 -6.65 -5.57 -12.59
C LEU A 67 -5.68 -4.55 -12.00
N ALA A 68 -4.77 -4.02 -12.83
CA ALA A 68 -3.86 -2.95 -12.42
C ALA A 68 -4.64 -1.71 -11.93
N THR A 69 -5.68 -1.31 -12.66
CA THR A 69 -6.55 -0.18 -12.29
C THR A 69 -7.30 -0.44 -10.98
N GLU A 70 -7.86 -1.64 -10.80
CA GLU A 70 -8.59 -2.00 -9.58
C GLU A 70 -7.66 -2.02 -8.37
N LEU A 71 -6.44 -2.55 -8.52
CA LEU A 71 -5.42 -2.53 -7.47
C LEU A 71 -5.02 -1.09 -7.11
N ARG A 72 -4.79 -0.21 -8.09
CA ARG A 72 -4.49 1.21 -7.85
C ARG A 72 -5.62 1.91 -7.09
N ARG A 73 -6.87 1.69 -7.48
CA ARG A 73 -8.04 2.24 -6.78
C ARG A 73 -8.15 1.73 -5.35
N ALA A 74 -7.93 0.43 -5.14
CA ALA A 74 -7.91 -0.15 -3.80
C ALA A 74 -6.82 0.50 -2.93
N ARG A 75 -5.66 0.81 -3.50
CA ARG A 75 -4.59 1.56 -2.82
C ARG A 75 -4.97 3.02 -2.55
N GLU A 76 -5.58 3.73 -3.50
CA GLU A 76 -6.04 5.12 -3.29
C GLU A 76 -7.10 5.22 -2.18
N GLY A 77 -7.92 4.18 -2.00
CA GLY A 77 -8.84 4.05 -0.86
C GLY A 77 -8.11 3.96 0.49
N ILE A 78 -6.87 3.46 0.50
CA ILE A 78 -5.98 3.42 1.65
C ILE A 78 -5.13 4.69 1.64
N ARG A 79 -5.68 5.81 2.11
CA ARG A 79 -4.87 7.01 2.36
C ARG A 79 -3.83 6.67 3.43
N GLU A 80 -2.58 6.48 3.05
CA GLU A 80 -1.44 6.26 3.98
C GLU A 80 -1.40 7.32 5.08
N GLU A 81 -1.74 8.56 4.75
CA GLU A 81 -1.90 9.67 5.68
C GLU A 81 -2.91 9.36 6.81
N TYR A 82 -4.00 8.66 6.48
CA TYR A 82 -5.01 8.23 7.45
C TYR A 82 -4.47 7.13 8.36
N VAL A 83 -3.71 6.17 7.80
CA VAL A 83 -3.08 5.08 8.58
C VAL A 83 -2.02 5.64 9.54
N TYR A 84 -1.14 6.50 9.04
CA TYR A 84 -0.13 7.17 9.85
C TYR A 84 -0.77 8.00 10.96
N THR A 85 -1.72 8.88 10.61
CA THR A 85 -2.40 9.74 11.58
C THR A 85 -3.15 8.89 12.62
N ARG A 86 -3.82 7.82 12.21
CA ARG A 86 -4.51 6.91 13.11
C ARG A 86 -3.56 6.26 14.11
N ASN A 87 -2.43 5.73 13.65
CA ASN A 87 -1.45 5.07 14.51
C ASN A 87 -0.82 6.04 15.51
N VAL A 88 -0.42 7.24 15.06
CA VAL A 88 0.16 8.27 15.94
C VAL A 88 -0.84 8.71 17.02
N LEU A 89 -2.11 8.94 16.64
CA LEU A 89 -3.15 9.35 17.59
C LEU A 89 -3.49 8.23 18.60
N GLN A 90 -3.62 6.98 18.14
CA GLN A 90 -3.91 5.84 19.00
C GLN A 90 -2.77 5.58 20.00
N ASN A 91 -1.52 5.56 19.52
CA ASN A 91 -0.35 5.36 20.38
C ASN A 91 -0.14 6.53 21.36
N GLY A 92 -0.55 7.74 21.00
CA GLY A 92 -0.56 8.91 21.87
C GLY A 92 -1.74 8.95 22.86
N GLY A 93 -2.62 7.94 22.87
CA GLY A 93 -3.76 7.87 23.78
C GLY A 93 -4.91 8.83 23.45
N VAL A 94 -4.98 9.33 22.21
CA VAL A 94 -6.04 10.25 21.79
C VAL A 94 -7.38 9.50 21.72
N PRO A 95 -8.42 9.96 22.42
CA PRO A 95 -9.73 9.33 22.39
C PRO A 95 -10.34 9.29 20.98
N TYR A 96 -11.17 8.29 20.72
CA TYR A 96 -11.95 8.23 19.49
C TYR A 96 -12.94 9.38 19.39
N LYS A 97 -13.23 9.79 18.14
CA LYS A 97 -14.25 10.81 17.86
C LYS A 97 -15.61 10.35 18.42
N PRO A 98 -16.29 11.17 19.23
CA PRO A 98 -17.64 10.88 19.69
C PRO A 98 -18.63 10.72 18.53
N ILE A 99 -19.63 9.84 18.71
CA ILE A 99 -20.68 9.57 17.71
C ILE A 99 -21.43 10.86 17.34
N HIS A 100 -21.72 11.68 18.35
CA HIS A 100 -22.37 12.97 18.19
C HIS A 100 -21.38 14.08 18.52
N MET A 101 -20.68 14.58 17.50
CA MET A 101 -19.72 15.67 17.63
C MET A 101 -20.26 16.94 16.98
N VAL A 102 -20.28 18.04 17.72
CA VAL A 102 -20.58 19.37 17.18
C VAL A 102 -19.33 19.93 16.48
N CYS A 103 -19.48 20.35 15.23
CA CYS A 103 -18.39 20.97 14.48
C CYS A 103 -18.08 22.37 15.04
N ARG A 104 -16.80 22.63 15.37
CA ARG A 104 -16.29 23.93 15.84
C ARG A 104 -15.08 24.36 15.01
N PRO A 105 -15.26 24.68 13.72
CA PRO A 105 -14.15 24.83 12.77
C PRO A 105 -13.20 25.97 13.15
N ASP A 106 -13.71 27.10 13.64
CA ASP A 106 -12.86 28.23 14.03
C ASP A 106 -11.95 27.88 15.21
N LEU A 107 -12.50 27.27 16.26
CA LEU A 107 -11.70 26.85 17.41
C LEU A 107 -10.64 25.81 17.03
N VAL A 108 -10.98 24.87 16.12
CA VAL A 108 -10.01 23.89 15.60
C VAL A 108 -8.90 24.57 14.82
N ARG A 109 -9.21 25.62 14.04
CA ARG A 109 -8.20 26.40 13.33
C ARG A 109 -7.29 27.13 14.31
N ASP A 110 -7.85 27.81 15.31
CA ASP A 110 -7.08 28.57 16.30
C ASP A 110 -6.10 27.67 17.07
N ILE A 111 -6.55 26.49 17.50
CA ILE A 111 -5.68 25.49 18.16
C ILE A 111 -4.57 25.03 17.21
N ARG A 112 -4.90 24.75 15.94
CA ARG A 112 -3.91 24.30 14.95
C ARG A 112 -2.84 25.36 14.69
N ASP A 113 -3.22 26.62 14.62
CA ASP A 113 -2.30 27.72 14.39
C ASP A 113 -1.39 27.96 15.60
N ALA A 114 -1.94 27.89 16.82
CA ALA A 114 -1.17 27.95 18.06
C ALA A 114 -0.13 26.81 18.15
N LEU A 115 -0.51 25.57 17.82
CA LEU A 115 0.39 24.42 17.79
C LEU A 115 1.54 24.59 16.78
N ARG A 116 1.23 25.14 15.59
CA ARG A 116 2.25 25.42 14.56
C ARG A 116 3.24 26.48 15.04
N ALA A 117 2.78 27.52 15.73
CA ALA A 117 3.64 28.55 16.29
C ALA A 117 4.57 27.97 17.38
N ALA A 118 4.03 27.17 18.30
CA ALA A 118 4.79 26.52 19.35
C ALA A 118 5.89 25.58 18.78
N SER A 119 5.53 24.75 17.79
CA SER A 119 6.48 23.83 17.15
C SER A 119 7.64 24.55 16.45
N ARG A 120 7.41 25.73 15.87
CA ARG A 120 8.50 26.55 15.30
C ARG A 120 9.42 27.08 16.40
N SER A 121 8.84 27.59 17.48
CA SER A 121 9.61 28.14 18.61
C SER A 121 10.49 27.11 19.32
N GLU A 122 10.12 25.83 19.32
CA GLU A 122 10.94 24.75 19.88
C GLU A 122 12.10 24.34 18.96
N ARG A 123 11.98 24.53 17.64
CA ARG A 123 13.06 24.20 16.69
C ARG A 123 14.14 25.26 16.63
N ASP A 124 13.81 26.49 17.02
CA ASP A 124 14.73 27.64 17.04
C ASP A 124 15.48 27.77 18.38
N ARG A 125 15.25 26.85 19.33
CA ARG A 125 15.96 26.72 20.61
C ARG A 125 17.02 25.62 20.54
#